data_AF-A0A960XUT7-F1
#
_entry.id   AF-A0A960XUT7-F1
#
_cell.length_a   1.000
_cell.length_b   1.000
_cell.length_c   1.000
_cell.angle_alpha   90.00
_cell.angle_beta   90.00
_cell.angle_gamma   90.00
#
_symmetry.space_group_name_H-M   'P 1'
#
loop_
_entity.id
_entity.type
_entity.pdbx_description
1 polymer ?
#
loop_
_entity_poly.entity_id
_entity_poly.type
_entity_poly.pdbx_seq_one_letter_code
_entity_poly.pdbx_strand_id
1 'polypeptide(L)'
;RRAWADADHFSLERFQGEMLTDGWQAKHEEYATFIRGKHRCPGRHFAKQELLVMLEAFIRHYHVELAEGMPSEPVGLKFSITLQPETPIQVCVRQR
;
A
#
# COMPACT_ATOMS: atom_id res chain seq x y z
N ARG A 1 15.79 -16.02 -8.73
CA ARG A 1 16.12 -14.59 -9.03
C ARG A 1 15.32 -13.73 -8.05
N ARG A 2 15.91 -12.76 -7.35
CA ARG A 2 15.11 -11.81 -6.54
C ARG A 2 14.47 -10.79 -7.47
N ALA A 3 13.15 -10.63 -7.37
CA ALA A 3 12.35 -9.68 -8.16
C ALA A 3 12.59 -8.22 -7.77
N TRP A 4 12.86 -7.97 -6.48
CA TRP A 4 13.05 -6.64 -5.91
C TRP A 4 14.39 -6.58 -5.17
N ALA A 5 15.16 -5.53 -5.44
CA ALA A 5 16.32 -5.17 -4.60
C ALA A 5 15.80 -4.54 -3.30
N ASP A 6 16.29 -4.97 -2.14
CA ASP A 6 15.88 -4.46 -0.83
C ASP A 6 14.35 -4.50 -0.60
N ALA A 7 13.79 -5.72 -0.66
CA ALA A 7 12.35 -5.95 -0.66
C ALA A 7 11.67 -5.63 0.70
N ASP A 8 12.46 -5.60 1.78
CA ASP A 8 11.98 -5.35 3.14
C ASP A 8 11.93 -3.84 3.47
N HIS A 9 12.43 -2.99 2.57
CA HIS A 9 12.40 -1.53 2.73
C HIS A 9 11.33 -0.88 1.83
N PHE A 10 10.52 -0.01 2.44
CA PHE A 10 9.55 0.81 1.72
C PHE A 10 10.26 1.93 0.95
N SER A 11 10.21 1.89 -0.38
CA SER A 11 10.77 2.91 -1.27
C SER A 11 9.78 3.27 -2.37
N LEU A 12 9.48 4.57 -2.47
CA LEU A 12 8.58 5.11 -3.49
C LEU A 12 9.24 5.16 -4.87
N GLU A 13 10.56 5.35 -4.90
CA GLU A 13 11.40 5.48 -6.09
C GLU A 13 11.28 4.25 -6.98
N ARG A 14 11.05 3.08 -6.37
CA ARG A 14 10.80 1.82 -7.07
C ARG A 14 9.63 1.90 -8.03
N PHE A 15 8.65 2.75 -7.74
CA PHE A 15 7.41 2.92 -8.51
C PHE A 15 7.40 4.18 -9.39
N GLN A 16 8.51 4.92 -9.42
CA GLN A 16 8.65 6.10 -10.28
C GLN A 16 9.10 5.69 -11.70
N GLY A 17 8.76 6.50 -12.70
CA GLY A 17 9.10 6.25 -14.10
C GLY A 17 8.16 5.25 -14.80
N GLU A 18 8.71 4.40 -15.65
CA GLU A 18 7.94 3.56 -16.58
C GLU A 18 7.29 2.32 -15.96
N MET A 19 7.28 2.17 -14.64
CA MET A 19 6.76 0.96 -14.00
C MET A 19 5.25 0.78 -14.18
N LEU A 20 4.53 1.88 -14.38
CA LEU A 20 3.09 1.89 -14.67
C LEU A 20 2.85 2.30 -16.13
N THR A 21 1.83 1.72 -16.76
CA THR A 21 1.27 2.18 -18.03
C THR A 21 0.35 3.38 -17.80
N ASP A 22 -0.01 4.05 -18.89
CA ASP A 22 -1.20 4.91 -18.93
C ASP A 22 -2.39 4.12 -18.36
N GLY A 23 -3.02 4.65 -17.29
CA GLY A 23 -4.08 3.96 -16.55
C GLY A 23 -3.64 3.15 -15.32
N TRP A 24 -2.45 3.39 -14.77
CA TRP A 24 -1.98 2.84 -13.49
C TRP A 24 -1.88 1.30 -13.48
N GLN A 25 -1.64 0.65 -14.62
CA GLN A 25 -1.40 -0.79 -14.63
C GLN A 25 0.10 -1.05 -14.57
N ALA A 26 0.54 -2.04 -13.82
CA ALA A 26 1.95 -2.37 -13.84
C ALA A 26 2.37 -2.96 -15.18
N LYS A 27 3.51 -2.48 -15.69
CA LYS A 27 4.23 -3.07 -16.81
C LYS A 27 4.93 -4.38 -16.40
N HIS A 28 5.37 -4.44 -15.15
CA HIS A 28 6.13 -5.56 -14.58
C HIS A 28 5.23 -6.68 -14.03
N GLU A 29 5.60 -7.93 -14.30
CA GLU A 29 4.84 -9.11 -13.85
C GLU A 29 4.89 -9.27 -12.33
N GLU A 30 5.95 -8.76 -11.72
CA GLU A 30 6.23 -8.79 -10.30
C GLU A 30 5.24 -7.91 -9.50
N TYR A 31 4.52 -7.01 -10.16
CA TYR A 31 3.50 -6.15 -9.53
C TYR A 31 2.09 -6.63 -9.90
N ALA A 32 1.47 -7.40 -9.01
CA ALA A 32 0.20 -8.07 -9.23
C ALA A 32 -0.83 -7.86 -8.10
N THR A 33 -0.88 -6.65 -7.51
CA THR A 33 -1.75 -6.31 -6.36
C THR A 33 -3.24 -6.61 -6.57
N PHE A 34 -3.75 -6.46 -7.78
CA PHE A 34 -5.15 -6.75 -8.12
C PHE A 34 -5.31 -7.92 -9.11
N ILE A 35 -4.28 -8.77 -9.23
CA ILE A 35 -4.19 -9.85 -10.22
C ILE A 35 -4.22 -9.30 -11.67
N ARG A 36 -3.78 -10.08 -12.66
CA ARG A 36 -3.75 -9.68 -14.08
C ARG A 36 -4.69 -10.54 -14.93
N GLY A 37 -5.04 -10.06 -16.12
CA GLY A 37 -5.83 -10.81 -17.11
C GLY A 37 -7.35 -10.72 -16.94
N LYS A 38 -8.06 -11.74 -17.46
CA LYS A 38 -9.54 -11.78 -17.54
C LYS A 38 -10.24 -11.92 -16.19
N HIS A 39 -9.56 -12.49 -15.19
CA HIS A 39 -10.06 -12.70 -13.82
C HIS A 39 -9.42 -11.75 -12.81
N ARG A 40 -8.84 -10.63 -13.26
CA ARG A 40 -8.34 -9.59 -12.36
C ARG A 40 -9.47 -9.00 -11.52
N CYS A 41 -9.14 -8.46 -10.35
CA CYS A 41 -10.12 -7.93 -9.41
C CYS A 41 -11.09 -6.96 -10.12
N PRO A 42 -12.42 -7.25 -10.09
CA PRO A 42 -13.40 -6.40 -10.75
C PRO A 42 -13.50 -5.03 -10.06
N GLY A 43 -13.24 -4.96 -8.75
CA GLY A 43 -13.28 -3.74 -7.95
C GLY A 43 -12.01 -2.87 -8.00
N ARG A 44 -10.96 -3.25 -8.74
CA ARG A 44 -9.65 -2.58 -8.67
C ARG A 44 -9.66 -1.08 -9.00
N HIS A 45 -10.57 -0.63 -9.87
CA HIS A 45 -10.66 0.80 -10.19
C HIS A 45 -11.33 1.57 -9.05
N PHE A 46 -12.40 1.01 -8.46
CA PHE A 46 -13.04 1.58 -7.29
C PHE A 46 -12.07 1.64 -6.11
N ALA A 47 -11.38 0.54 -5.79
CA ALA A 47 -10.41 0.50 -4.71
C ALA A 47 -9.30 1.56 -4.89
N LYS A 48 -8.78 1.75 -6.11
CA LYS A 48 -7.77 2.79 -6.39
C LYS A 48 -8.31 4.21 -6.16
N GLN A 49 -9.50 4.50 -6.68
CA GLN A 49 -10.10 5.84 -6.55
C GLN A 49 -10.47 6.14 -5.10
N GLU A 50 -11.03 5.16 -4.39
CA GLU A 50 -11.36 5.26 -2.97
C GLU A 50 -10.11 5.52 -2.12
N LEU A 51 -9.04 4.73 -2.31
CA LEU A 51 -7.77 4.95 -1.63
C LEU A 51 -7.17 6.32 -1.93
N LEU A 52 -7.25 6.78 -3.19
CA LEU A 52 -6.71 8.09 -3.58
C LEU A 52 -7.48 9.24 -2.91
N VAL A 53 -8.82 9.19 -2.91
CA VAL A 53 -9.65 10.22 -2.26
C VAL A 53 -9.45 10.21 -0.74
N MET A 54 -9.41 9.03 -0.11
CA MET A 54 -9.14 8.94 1.32
C MET A 54 -7.76 9.50 1.67
N LEU A 55 -6.70 9.07 0.96
CA LEU A 55 -5.34 9.54 1.21
C LEU A 55 -5.22 11.05 1.01
N GLU A 56 -5.87 11.61 0.00
CA GLU A 56 -5.88 13.04 -0.25
C GLU A 56 -6.47 13.82 0.93
N ALA A 57 -7.61 13.37 1.47
CA ALA A 57 -8.23 13.97 2.65
C ALA A 57 -7.32 13.85 3.88
N PHE A 58 -6.70 12.68 4.11
CA PHE A 58 -5.77 12.47 5.22
C PHE A 58 -4.55 13.39 5.12
N ILE A 59 -3.89 13.44 3.96
CA ILE A 59 -2.66 14.22 3.77
C ILE A 59 -2.93 15.72 3.93
N ARG A 60 -4.07 16.22 3.41
CA ARG A 60 -4.39 17.65 3.45
C ARG A 60 -4.80 18.14 4.83
N HIS A 61 -5.58 17.35 5.57
CA HIS A 61 -6.24 17.83 6.77
C HIS A 61 -5.64 17.29 8.07
N TYR A 62 -4.83 16.24 7.99
CA TYR A 62 -4.35 15.55 9.18
C TYR A 62 -2.83 15.30 9.17
N HIS A 63 -2.28 15.27 10.37
CA HIS A 63 -0.98 14.71 10.67
C HIS A 63 -1.21 13.36 11.34
N VAL A 64 -0.65 12.30 10.77
CA VAL A 64 -0.82 10.92 11.27
C VAL A 64 0.55 10.40 11.71
N GLU A 65 0.65 10.00 12.97
CA GLU A 65 1.85 9.41 13.57
C GLU A 65 1.49 8.09 14.25
N LEU A 66 2.47 7.22 14.45
CA LEU A 66 2.29 6.07 15.36
C LEU A 66 2.06 6.57 16.78
N ALA A 67 1.20 5.88 17.54
CA ALA A 67 0.99 6.20 18.95
C ALA A 67 2.28 5.95 19.76
N GLU A 68 2.41 6.63 20.90
CA GLU A 68 3.55 6.45 21.79
C GLU A 68 3.68 4.98 22.23
N GLY A 69 4.89 4.43 22.16
CA GLY A 69 5.17 3.04 22.49
C GLY A 69 4.90 2.03 21.36
N MET A 70 4.42 2.46 20.20
CA MET A 70 4.34 1.60 19.02
C MET A 70 5.73 1.35 18.41
N PRO A 71 6.07 0.09 18.07
CA PRO A 71 7.34 -0.23 17.41
C PRO A 71 7.45 0.45 16.05
N SER A 72 8.66 0.91 15.72
CA SER A 72 8.99 1.40 14.36
C SER A 72 9.33 0.27 13.40
N GLU A 73 9.52 -0.95 13.92
CA GLU A 73 9.77 -2.16 13.15
C GLU A 73 8.54 -2.62 12.37
N PRO A 74 8.72 -3.36 11.25
CA PRO A 74 7.62 -3.94 10.50
C PRO A 74 6.72 -4.81 11.38
N VAL A 75 5.41 -4.57 11.30
CA VAL A 75 4.41 -5.38 12.00
C VAL A 75 4.30 -6.75 11.31
N GLY A 76 4.30 -7.82 12.11
CA GLY A 76 4.08 -9.18 11.62
C GLY A 76 2.72 -9.32 10.91
N LEU A 77 2.60 -10.30 10.03
CA LEU A 77 1.35 -10.58 9.31
C LEU A 77 0.73 -11.89 9.82
N LYS A 78 -0.55 -11.82 10.19
CA LYS A 78 -1.37 -12.99 10.46
C LYS A 78 -1.95 -13.53 9.15
N PHE A 79 -1.69 -14.80 8.88
CA PHE A 79 -2.26 -15.50 7.73
C PHE A 79 -3.70 -15.95 8.03
N SER A 80 -4.66 -15.42 7.27
CA SER A 80 -6.07 -15.79 7.30
C SER A 80 -6.63 -15.80 5.87
N ILE A 81 -7.94 -15.59 5.69
CA ILE A 81 -8.55 -15.40 4.36
C ILE A 81 -7.91 -14.20 3.63
N THR A 82 -7.54 -13.16 4.38
CA THR A 82 -6.71 -12.04 3.92
C THR A 82 -5.50 -11.89 4.84
N LEU A 83 -4.43 -11.26 4.34
CA LEU A 83 -3.33 -10.82 5.21
C LEU A 83 -3.81 -9.67 6.10
N GLN A 84 -3.48 -9.76 7.38
CA GLN A 84 -3.84 -8.78 8.40
C GLN A 84 -2.64 -8.55 9.32
N PRO A 85 -2.53 -7.38 9.97
CA PRO A 85 -1.55 -7.19 11.04
C PRO A 85 -1.71 -8.25 12.14
N GLU A 86 -0.60 -8.79 12.62
CA GLU A 86 -0.58 -9.73 13.74
C GLU A 86 -0.98 -9.07 15.06
N THR A 87 -0.62 -7.79 15.22
CA THR A 87 -0.96 -6.96 16.38
C THR A 87 -1.70 -5.69 15.94
N PRO A 88 -2.52 -5.10 16.82
CA PRO A 88 -3.19 -3.83 16.53
C PRO A 88 -2.20 -2.70 16.26
N ILE A 89 -2.50 -1.87 15.26
CA ILE A 89 -1.71 -0.66 14.94
C ILE A 89 -2.46 0.55 15.49
N GLN A 90 -1.85 1.25 16.44
CA GLN A 90 -2.42 2.46 17.02
C GLN A 90 -1.75 3.70 16.40
N VAL A 91 -2.58 4.67 16.00
CA VAL A 91 -2.13 5.92 15.39
C VAL A 91 -2.71 7.11 16.13
N CYS A 92 -1.94 8.18 16.22
CA CYS A 92 -2.39 9.50 16.65
C CYS A 92 -2.71 10.33 15.40
N VAL A 93 -3.93 10.85 15.33
CA VAL A 93 -4.38 11.71 14.22
C VAL A 93 -4.63 13.11 14.78
N ARG A 94 -3.90 14.10 14.29
CA ARG A 94 -4.05 15.50 14.67
C ARG A 94 -4.52 16.31 13.47
N GLN A 95 -5.44 17.24 13.66
CA GLN A 95 -5.81 18.17 12.60
C GLN A 95 -4.63 19.11 12.31
N ARG A 96 -4.39 19.40 11.02
CA ARG A 96 -3.41 20.40 10.58
C ARG A 96 -3.91 21.82 10.74
#